data_AF-A0A9W7LBS6-F1
#
_entry.id   AF-A0A9W7LBS6-F1
#
_cell.length_a   1.000
_cell.length_b   1.000
_cell.length_c   1.000
_cell.angle_alpha   90.00
_cell.angle_beta   90.00
_cell.angle_gamma   90.00
#
_symmetry.space_group_name_H-M   'P 1'
#
loop_
_entity.id
_entity.type
_entity.pdbx_description
1 polymer ?
#
loop_
_entity_poly.entity_id
_entity_poly.type
_entity_poly.pdbx_seq_one_letter_code
_entity_poly.pdbx_strand_id
1 'polypeptide(L)'
;MGNDDVEELMAAAAKLRKESEEAEIAMGRTPTTTSTTSPPPPPKKLSFTEATTLLDSIDVSSTTSLAALPTFSNSPFPLVPFPVPLKTLSSRTSGMLTGDSLGVGGSDDVSLDDFKYATIGVTVVSSILAVLSGVVLPNNTGATLTYLFAVIPILWIGIGSSAPGILASIIETARSTKEDQSTKRSRVTAHEAAHLLVGYMVGMPVKQYSVEDGEPRVEFGVPTGRELSYEDVSRISVVAMAGSAGELAADFEVAKGGEGDLLTLQSAMSSCSEFIGAAKQQDMTRWGALTSWGIIQGNKEIFENVRKGMEEGKGIKELIATIEAGQN
;
A
#
# COMPACT_ATOMS: atom_id res chain seq x y z
N MET A 1 40.07 -32.41 -3.59
CA MET A 1 40.78 -31.14 -3.41
C MET A 1 42.01 -31.42 -2.58
N GLY A 2 43.18 -31.13 -3.13
CA GLY A 2 44.46 -31.38 -2.48
C GLY A 2 44.70 -30.36 -1.38
N ASN A 3 45.57 -30.68 -0.42
CA ASN A 3 45.96 -29.74 0.66
C ASN A 3 46.47 -28.39 0.11
N ASP A 4 47.01 -28.39 -1.11
CA ASP A 4 47.54 -27.20 -1.78
C ASP A 4 46.43 -26.18 -2.13
N ASP A 5 45.20 -26.63 -2.42
CA ASP A 5 44.05 -25.77 -2.73
C ASP A 5 43.57 -25.00 -1.48
N VAL A 6 43.75 -25.61 -0.29
CA VAL A 6 43.34 -25.02 1.00
C VAL A 6 44.32 -23.94 1.44
N GLU A 7 45.61 -24.14 1.15
CA GLU A 7 46.66 -23.17 1.49
C GLU A 7 46.56 -21.92 0.60
N GLU A 8 46.18 -22.08 -0.68
CA GLU A 8 45.91 -20.97 -1.59
C GLU A 8 44.68 -20.15 -1.17
N LEU A 9 43.61 -20.80 -0.69
CA LEU A 9 42.41 -20.14 -0.17
C LEU A 9 42.69 -19.40 1.15
N MET A 10 43.54 -19.93 2.02
CA MET A 10 43.95 -19.26 3.26
C MET A 10 44.85 -18.06 2.99
N ALA A 11 45.73 -18.14 1.99
CA ALA A 11 46.53 -17.01 1.53
C ALA A 11 45.66 -15.90 0.90
N ALA A 12 44.64 -16.28 0.13
CA ALA A 12 43.68 -15.33 -0.45
C ALA A 12 42.83 -14.63 0.63
N ALA A 13 42.37 -15.36 1.65
CA ALA A 13 41.62 -14.80 2.77
C ALA A 13 42.47 -13.84 3.63
N ALA A 14 43.75 -14.16 3.84
CA ALA A 14 44.68 -13.27 4.54
C ALA A 14 44.94 -11.96 3.77
N LYS A 15 45.01 -12.05 2.44
CA LYS A 15 45.20 -10.87 1.57
C LYS A 15 43.97 -9.95 1.60
N LEU A 16 42.77 -10.50 1.51
CA LEU A 16 41.51 -9.73 1.59
C LEU A 16 41.33 -9.04 2.94
N ARG A 17 41.77 -9.68 4.04
CA ARG A 17 41.71 -9.07 5.37
C ARG A 17 42.64 -7.86 5.48
N LYS A 18 43.83 -7.96 4.90
CA LYS A 18 44.79 -6.86 4.88
C LYS A 18 44.33 -5.69 4.00
N GLU A 19 43.73 -5.99 2.85
CA GLU A 19 43.11 -4.98 1.97
C GLU A 19 41.90 -4.29 2.64
N SER A 20 41.12 -5.00 3.45
CA SER A 20 40.00 -4.40 4.21
C SER A 20 40.47 -3.50 5.35
N GLU A 21 41.60 -3.82 5.99
CA GLU A 21 42.17 -3.05 7.09
C GLU A 21 42.87 -1.78 6.56
N GLU A 22 43.52 -1.86 5.40
CA GLU A 22 44.05 -0.70 4.68
C GLU A 22 42.93 0.22 4.15
N ALA A 23 41.78 -0.35 3.74
CA ALA A 23 40.60 0.42 3.34
C ALA A 23 39.91 1.12 4.53
N GLU A 24 39.89 0.51 5.72
CA GLU A 24 39.39 1.17 6.93
C GLU A 24 40.28 2.33 7.39
N ILE A 25 41.60 2.20 7.28
CA ILE A 25 42.55 3.28 7.59
C ILE A 25 42.41 4.43 6.58
N ALA A 26 42.19 4.13 5.29
CA ALA A 26 41.92 5.14 4.26
C ALA A 26 40.58 5.88 4.46
N MET A 27 39.60 5.25 5.13
CA MET A 27 38.30 5.83 5.46
C MET A 27 38.24 6.53 6.83
N GLY A 28 39.36 6.64 7.56
CA GLY A 28 39.50 7.53 8.72
C GLY A 28 38.71 7.12 9.97
N ARG A 29 38.33 5.84 10.13
CA ARG A 29 37.65 5.34 11.34
C ARG A 29 38.65 4.68 12.30
N THR A 30 38.73 5.20 13.53
CA THR A 30 39.51 4.61 14.63
C THR A 30 38.72 3.50 15.36
N PRO A 31 39.37 2.44 15.85
CA PRO A 31 38.71 1.31 16.51
C PRO A 31 38.30 1.63 17.95
N THR A 32 37.04 1.36 18.30
CA THR A 32 36.50 1.58 19.65
C THR A 32 36.59 0.31 20.50
N THR A 33 37.35 0.42 21.59
CA THR A 33 37.52 -0.55 22.67
C THR A 33 36.28 -0.69 23.54
N THR A 34 36.01 -1.92 23.96
CA THR A 34 34.99 -2.40 24.91
C THR A 34 34.99 -1.67 26.26
N SER A 35 33.82 -1.29 26.80
CA SER A 35 33.63 -1.09 28.25
C SER A 35 32.17 -1.26 28.75
N THR A 36 32.03 -2.19 29.69
CA THR A 36 31.18 -2.26 30.91
C THR A 36 29.83 -1.54 31.05
N THR A 37 28.86 -2.37 31.45
CA THR A 37 27.53 -2.16 32.04
C THR A 37 27.42 -1.15 33.20
N SER A 38 26.39 -0.30 33.16
CA SER A 38 25.73 0.34 34.32
C SER A 38 24.22 0.51 34.06
N PRO A 39 23.35 0.48 35.09
CA PRO A 39 21.88 0.39 34.92
C PRO A 39 21.23 1.74 34.57
N PRO A 40 20.05 1.73 33.92
CA PRO A 40 19.42 2.94 33.39
C PRO A 40 18.84 3.84 34.49
N PRO A 41 18.89 5.18 34.34
CA PRO A 41 18.27 6.11 35.27
C PRO A 41 16.73 6.08 35.17
N PRO A 42 16.01 6.35 36.27
CA PRO A 42 14.55 6.31 36.29
C PRO A 42 13.94 7.39 35.38
N PRO A 43 12.77 7.13 34.76
CA PRO A 43 12.17 8.04 33.79
C PRO A 43 11.73 9.35 34.48
N LYS A 44 12.20 10.49 33.93
CA LYS A 44 11.71 11.82 34.30
C LYS A 44 10.23 11.91 33.95
N LYS A 45 9.39 12.16 34.96
CA LYS A 45 7.98 12.52 34.78
C LYS A 45 7.92 13.91 34.15
N LEU A 46 7.67 13.97 32.85
CA LEU A 46 7.28 15.19 32.16
C LEU A 46 5.91 15.62 32.67
N SER A 47 5.79 16.86 33.11
CA SER A 47 4.52 17.39 33.60
C SER A 47 3.60 17.72 32.42
N PHE A 48 2.29 17.57 32.61
CA PHE A 48 1.26 17.86 31.60
C PHE A 48 1.37 19.29 31.02
N THR A 49 1.94 20.22 31.81
CA THR A 49 2.17 21.62 31.45
C THR A 49 3.36 21.83 30.50
N GLU A 50 4.35 20.92 30.50
CA GLU A 50 5.47 20.95 29.55
C GLU A 50 5.07 20.32 28.20
N ALA A 51 4.11 19.38 28.19
CA ALA A 51 3.57 18.82 26.97
C ALA A 51 2.70 19.83 26.18
N THR A 52 1.97 20.70 26.88
CA THR A 52 1.13 21.73 26.23
C THR A 52 1.94 22.90 25.67
N THR A 53 3.08 23.23 26.27
CA THR A 53 3.97 24.31 25.78
C THR A 53 4.83 23.87 24.59
N LEU A 54 5.09 22.57 24.44
CA LEU A 54 5.70 22.00 23.22
C LEU A 54 4.71 21.90 22.04
N LEU A 55 3.40 21.78 22.30
CA LEU A 55 2.38 21.81 21.25
C LEU A 55 2.14 23.22 20.70
N ASP A 56 2.30 24.25 21.54
CA ASP A 56 2.07 25.67 21.17
C ASP A 56 3.27 26.30 20.41
N SER A 57 4.41 25.61 20.37
CA SER A 57 5.63 26.04 19.67
C SER A 57 5.87 25.31 18.34
N ILE A 58 4.95 24.41 17.95
CA ILE A 58 4.92 23.87 16.59
C ILE A 58 4.31 24.95 15.70
N ASP A 59 5.19 25.73 15.07
CA ASP A 59 4.83 26.67 14.03
C ASP A 59 4.35 25.89 12.79
N VAL A 60 3.03 25.72 12.70
CA VAL A 60 2.32 25.10 11.55
C VAL A 60 2.30 26.06 10.32
N SER A 61 3.16 27.08 10.26
CA SER A 61 3.23 28.01 9.13
C SER A 61 3.95 27.46 7.88
N SER A 62 4.37 26.19 7.86
CA SER A 62 4.92 25.53 6.66
C SER A 62 3.95 24.55 5.98
N THR A 63 2.73 24.41 6.47
CA THR A 63 1.66 23.76 5.70
C THR A 63 1.11 24.78 4.70
N THR A 64 1.34 24.52 3.41
CA THR A 64 0.74 25.28 2.31
C THR A 64 -0.75 25.47 2.58
N SER A 65 -1.15 26.70 2.86
CA SER A 65 -2.54 27.12 3.00
C SER A 65 -3.35 26.62 1.78
N LEU A 66 -4.16 25.58 2.03
CA LEU A 66 -5.16 24.99 1.12
C LEU A 66 -6.52 25.68 1.26
N ALA A 67 -6.57 26.86 1.90
CA ALA A 67 -7.79 27.61 2.22
C ALA A 67 -8.58 28.13 0.99
N ALA A 68 -8.17 27.77 -0.23
CA ALA A 68 -8.80 28.16 -1.48
C ALA A 68 -9.41 26.98 -2.26
N LEU A 69 -9.56 25.80 -1.66
CA LEU A 69 -10.27 24.69 -2.30
C LEU A 69 -11.79 24.87 -2.20
N PRO A 70 -12.55 24.46 -3.23
CA PRO A 70 -14.00 24.64 -3.26
C PRO A 70 -14.65 23.97 -2.05
N THR A 71 -15.42 24.74 -1.30
CA THR A 71 -16.35 24.23 -0.30
C THR A 71 -17.43 23.39 -1.01
N PHE A 72 -18.00 22.43 -0.28
CA PHE A 72 -19.01 21.44 -0.68
C PHE A 72 -20.20 21.95 -1.54
N SER A 73 -20.34 23.25 -1.81
CA SER A 73 -21.53 23.85 -2.42
C SER A 73 -21.52 23.98 -3.95
N ASN A 74 -20.39 23.80 -4.65
CA ASN A 74 -20.29 24.10 -6.09
C ASN A 74 -20.06 22.86 -6.98
N SER A 75 -20.82 21.79 -6.77
CA SER A 75 -20.93 20.75 -7.81
C SER A 75 -21.83 21.28 -8.94
N PRO A 76 -21.42 21.24 -10.23
CA PRO A 76 -22.27 21.65 -11.35
C PRO A 76 -23.46 20.71 -11.58
N PHE A 77 -23.53 19.55 -10.91
CA PHE A 77 -24.60 18.57 -11.10
C PHE A 77 -25.16 18.04 -9.77
N PRO A 78 -26.50 18.03 -9.58
CA PRO A 78 -27.10 17.35 -8.44
C PRO A 78 -26.90 15.84 -8.59
N LEU A 79 -26.15 15.24 -7.66
CA LEU A 79 -25.93 13.81 -7.59
C LEU A 79 -27.13 13.14 -6.95
N VAL A 80 -27.97 12.49 -7.77
CA VAL A 80 -29.15 11.74 -7.30
C VAL A 80 -28.90 10.25 -7.52
N PRO A 81 -28.62 9.47 -6.46
CA PRO A 81 -28.49 8.03 -6.55
C PRO A 81 -29.77 7.36 -7.05
N PHE A 82 -29.60 6.35 -7.89
CA PHE A 82 -30.69 5.50 -8.38
C PHE A 82 -30.28 4.02 -8.28
N PRO A 83 -31.25 3.09 -8.17
CA PRO A 83 -30.92 1.67 -8.04
C PRO A 83 -30.21 1.14 -9.30
N VAL A 84 -29.03 0.55 -9.11
CA VAL A 84 -28.20 -0.02 -10.19
C VAL A 84 -28.06 -1.53 -9.99
N PRO A 85 -28.76 -2.37 -10.79
CA PRO A 85 -28.53 -3.82 -10.74
C PRO A 85 -27.20 -4.18 -11.41
N LEU A 86 -26.54 -5.26 -10.96
CA LEU A 86 -25.24 -5.71 -11.47
C LEU A 86 -25.21 -5.92 -13.00
N LYS A 87 -26.31 -6.40 -13.57
CA LYS A 87 -26.45 -6.57 -15.02
C LYS A 87 -26.39 -5.22 -15.78
N THR A 88 -26.95 -4.16 -15.20
CA THR A 88 -26.90 -2.81 -15.79
C THR A 88 -25.51 -2.21 -15.63
N LEU A 89 -24.84 -2.45 -14.50
CA LEU A 89 -23.46 -2.01 -14.27
C LEU A 89 -22.52 -2.62 -15.31
N SER A 90 -22.52 -3.95 -15.45
CA SER A 90 -21.70 -4.66 -16.43
C SER A 90 -22.02 -4.25 -17.87
N SER A 91 -23.31 -4.13 -18.23
CA SER A 91 -23.72 -3.71 -19.58
C SER A 91 -23.25 -2.29 -19.93
N ARG A 92 -23.33 -1.34 -18.99
CA ARG A 92 -22.92 0.06 -19.23
C ARG A 92 -21.42 0.29 -19.19
N THR A 93 -20.66 -0.68 -18.68
CA THR A 93 -19.21 -0.59 -18.49
C THR A 93 -18.48 -1.58 -19.38
N SER A 94 -19.17 -2.13 -20.40
CA SER A 94 -18.63 -3.12 -21.33
C SER A 94 -18.04 -4.37 -20.65
N GLY A 95 -18.54 -4.71 -19.46
CA GLY A 95 -18.05 -5.83 -18.66
C GLY A 95 -16.83 -5.52 -17.77
N MET A 96 -16.34 -4.27 -17.74
CA MET A 96 -15.16 -3.91 -16.95
C MET A 96 -15.46 -3.77 -15.45
N LEU A 97 -16.65 -3.29 -15.07
CA LEU A 97 -17.10 -3.24 -13.68
C LEU A 97 -17.96 -4.46 -13.35
N THR A 98 -17.34 -5.46 -12.74
CA THR A 98 -17.95 -6.67 -12.19
C THR A 98 -17.65 -6.75 -10.70
N GLY A 99 -18.39 -7.60 -9.96
CA GLY A 99 -18.10 -7.78 -8.53
C GLY A 99 -16.68 -8.28 -8.27
N ASP A 100 -16.17 -9.11 -9.18
CA ASP A 100 -14.82 -9.69 -9.10
C ASP A 100 -13.75 -8.66 -9.46
N SER A 101 -13.96 -7.86 -10.51
CA SER A 101 -13.00 -6.81 -10.90
C SER A 101 -12.98 -5.61 -9.94
N LEU A 102 -14.02 -5.42 -9.13
CA LEU A 102 -14.04 -4.44 -8.04
C LEU A 102 -13.31 -4.91 -6.77
N GLY A 103 -12.70 -6.10 -6.77
CA GLY A 103 -11.97 -6.63 -5.61
C GLY A 103 -12.87 -7.12 -4.47
N VAL A 104 -14.19 -7.18 -4.67
CA VAL A 104 -15.16 -7.70 -3.68
C VAL A 104 -15.14 -9.25 -3.66
N GLY A 105 -14.53 -9.86 -4.67
CA GLY A 105 -14.44 -11.30 -4.85
C GLY A 105 -13.12 -11.94 -4.40
N GLY A 106 -12.56 -11.61 -3.23
CA GLY A 106 -11.56 -12.42 -2.51
C GLY A 106 -10.30 -12.91 -3.28
N SER A 107 -9.99 -12.34 -4.44
CA SER A 107 -8.95 -12.85 -5.35
C SER A 107 -7.52 -12.49 -4.94
N ASP A 108 -7.36 -11.75 -3.84
CA ASP A 108 -6.07 -11.45 -3.22
C ASP A 108 -5.64 -12.51 -2.19
N ASP A 109 -6.46 -13.54 -1.97
CA ASP A 109 -6.06 -14.69 -1.18
C ASP A 109 -4.95 -15.47 -1.91
N VAL A 110 -3.84 -15.71 -1.20
CA VAL A 110 -2.72 -16.52 -1.68
C VAL A 110 -3.25 -17.85 -2.22
N SER A 111 -3.01 -18.09 -3.50
CA SER A 111 -3.57 -19.25 -4.18
C SER A 111 -2.96 -20.55 -3.68
N LEU A 112 -3.69 -21.66 -3.80
CA LEU A 112 -3.16 -22.99 -3.45
C LEU A 112 -1.87 -23.30 -4.23
N ASP A 113 -1.75 -22.80 -5.46
CA ASP A 113 -0.54 -22.93 -6.26
C ASP A 113 0.66 -22.20 -5.67
N ASP A 114 0.45 -21.02 -5.08
CA ASP A 114 1.52 -20.28 -4.40
C ASP A 114 2.00 -21.01 -3.14
N PHE A 115 1.07 -21.60 -2.38
CA PHE A 115 1.43 -22.48 -1.27
C PHE A 115 2.22 -23.71 -1.73
N LYS A 116 1.84 -24.30 -2.88
CA LYS A 116 2.55 -25.43 -3.49
C LYS A 116 3.98 -25.03 -3.88
N TYR A 117 4.15 -23.93 -4.61
CA TYR A 117 5.47 -23.46 -5.05
C TYR A 117 6.35 -23.04 -3.87
N ALA A 118 5.79 -22.34 -2.87
CA ALA A 118 6.52 -21.97 -1.66
C ALA A 118 6.99 -23.20 -0.88
N THR A 119 6.13 -24.22 -0.74
CA THR A 119 6.48 -25.48 -0.07
C THR A 119 7.58 -26.23 -0.80
N ILE A 120 7.52 -26.28 -2.14
CA ILE A 120 8.59 -26.86 -2.97
C ILE A 120 9.89 -26.08 -2.76
N GLY A 121 9.84 -24.74 -2.80
CA GLY A 121 11.00 -23.89 -2.60
C GLY A 121 11.66 -24.08 -1.24
N VAL A 122 10.88 -24.04 -0.15
CA VAL A 122 11.37 -24.29 1.21
C VAL A 122 11.99 -25.68 1.34
N THR A 123 11.40 -26.70 0.72
CA THR A 123 11.92 -28.07 0.76
C THR A 123 13.24 -28.21 -0.01
N VAL A 124 13.35 -27.61 -1.20
CA VAL A 124 14.58 -27.65 -1.99
C VAL A 124 15.71 -26.89 -1.32
N VAL A 125 15.45 -25.66 -0.85
CA VAL A 125 16.46 -24.82 -0.18
C VAL A 125 16.94 -25.47 1.11
N SER A 126 16.03 -25.98 1.95
CA SER A 126 16.41 -26.70 3.17
C SER A 126 17.20 -27.97 2.89
N SER A 127 16.86 -28.71 1.82
CA SER A 127 17.61 -29.91 1.42
C SER A 127 19.03 -29.58 0.95
N ILE A 128 19.20 -28.52 0.16
CA ILE A 128 20.52 -28.05 -0.27
C ILE A 128 21.34 -27.59 0.94
N LEU A 129 20.75 -26.78 1.84
CA LEU A 129 21.42 -26.30 3.05
C LEU A 129 21.78 -27.44 4.00
N ALA A 130 20.94 -28.47 4.11
CA ALA A 130 21.23 -29.66 4.90
C ALA A 130 22.48 -30.39 4.37
N VAL A 131 22.53 -30.66 3.05
CA VAL A 131 23.68 -31.31 2.41
C VAL A 131 24.95 -30.45 2.54
N LEU A 132 24.85 -29.15 2.27
CA LEU A 132 25.98 -28.24 2.41
C LEU A 132 26.48 -28.16 3.85
N SER A 133 25.58 -28.19 4.83
CA SER A 133 25.96 -28.15 6.24
C SER A 133 26.75 -29.40 6.67
N GLY A 134 26.41 -30.57 6.13
CA GLY A 134 27.14 -31.82 6.38
C GLY A 134 28.50 -31.91 5.68
N VAL A 135 28.68 -31.21 4.55
CA VAL A 135 29.92 -31.27 3.76
C VAL A 135 30.92 -30.17 4.14
N VAL A 136 30.44 -28.98 4.52
CA VAL A 136 31.28 -27.79 4.73
C VAL A 136 31.67 -27.58 6.21
N LEU A 137 30.86 -28.05 7.16
CA LEU A 137 31.09 -27.81 8.59
C LEU A 137 31.68 -29.02 9.32
N PRO A 138 32.45 -28.82 10.41
CA PRO A 138 33.00 -29.90 11.22
C PRO A 138 31.93 -30.87 11.74
N ASN A 139 32.24 -32.16 11.81
CA ASN A 139 31.29 -33.28 12.00
C ASN A 139 30.19 -33.05 13.06
N ASN A 140 30.49 -32.44 14.21
CA ASN A 140 29.49 -32.23 15.27
C ASN A 140 28.56 -31.03 14.98
N THR A 141 29.04 -30.02 14.27
CA THR A 141 28.28 -28.81 13.90
C THR A 141 27.52 -29.01 12.59
N GLY A 142 28.12 -29.70 11.62
CA GLY A 142 27.46 -30.03 10.35
C GLY A 142 26.26 -30.95 10.54
N ALA A 143 26.38 -31.97 11.39
CA ALA A 143 25.27 -32.88 11.69
C ALA A 143 24.11 -32.15 12.39
N THR A 144 24.39 -31.28 13.36
CA THR A 144 23.34 -30.54 14.08
C THR A 144 22.60 -29.56 13.18
N LEU A 145 23.30 -28.86 12.28
CA LEU A 145 22.69 -28.00 11.27
C LEU A 145 21.90 -28.79 10.21
N THR A 146 22.38 -29.98 9.82
CA THR A 146 21.66 -30.87 8.88
C THR A 146 20.29 -31.24 9.44
N TYR A 147 20.23 -31.65 10.72
CA TYR A 147 18.95 -31.95 11.38
C TYR A 147 18.07 -30.71 11.52
N LEU A 148 18.65 -29.54 11.80
CA LEU A 148 17.90 -28.29 11.92
C LEU A 148 17.25 -27.89 10.59
N PHE A 149 17.99 -27.97 9.48
CA PHE A 149 17.45 -27.69 8.15
C PHE A 149 16.40 -28.73 7.72
N ALA A 150 16.58 -30.00 8.07
CA ALA A 150 15.60 -31.06 7.78
C ALA A 150 14.25 -30.87 8.51
N VAL A 151 14.24 -30.15 9.63
CA VAL A 151 13.01 -29.84 10.38
C VAL A 151 12.22 -28.67 9.79
N ILE A 152 12.87 -27.78 9.01
CA ILE A 152 12.22 -26.58 8.44
C ILE A 152 11.01 -26.93 7.57
N PRO A 153 11.05 -27.89 6.63
CA PRO A 153 9.86 -28.26 5.84
C PRO A 153 8.74 -28.86 6.68
N ILE A 154 9.08 -29.59 7.74
CA ILE A 154 8.09 -30.20 8.65
C ILE A 154 7.38 -29.10 9.43
N LEU A 155 8.11 -28.11 9.94
CA LEU A 155 7.54 -26.94 10.60
C LEU A 155 6.71 -26.09 9.64
N TRP A 156 7.18 -25.91 8.40
CA TRP A 156 6.45 -25.19 7.35
C TRP A 156 5.07 -25.79 7.10
N ILE A 157 4.98 -27.12 6.94
CA ILE A 157 3.71 -27.84 6.77
C ILE A 157 2.86 -27.76 8.05
N GLY A 158 3.47 -27.91 9.23
CA GLY A 158 2.76 -27.84 10.51
C GLY A 158 2.12 -26.48 10.78
N ILE A 159 2.85 -25.39 10.51
CA ILE A 159 2.34 -24.02 10.62
C ILE A 159 1.29 -23.77 9.55
N GLY A 160 1.52 -24.21 8.31
CA GLY A 160 0.56 -24.08 7.22
C GLY A 160 -0.78 -24.78 7.50
N SER A 161 -0.76 -25.89 8.23
CA SER A 161 -1.97 -26.59 8.67
C SER A 161 -2.70 -25.90 9.82
N SER A 162 -2.01 -25.09 10.64
CA SER A 162 -2.59 -24.50 11.87
C SER A 162 -3.01 -23.04 11.68
N ALA A 163 -2.27 -22.30 10.86
CA ALA A 163 -2.48 -20.88 10.63
C ALA A 163 -2.06 -20.50 9.19
N PRO A 164 -2.88 -20.84 8.17
CA PRO A 164 -2.57 -20.57 6.78
C PRO A 164 -2.34 -19.07 6.48
N GLY A 165 -2.99 -18.17 7.23
CA GLY A 165 -2.83 -16.71 7.07
C GLY A 165 -1.42 -16.18 7.37
N ILE A 166 -0.65 -16.83 8.25
CA ILE A 166 0.74 -16.43 8.54
C ILE A 166 1.66 -16.78 7.36
N LEU A 167 1.45 -17.93 6.74
CA LEU A 167 2.19 -18.29 5.54
C LEU A 167 1.80 -17.41 4.34
N ALA A 168 0.52 -17.05 4.24
CA ALA A 168 0.05 -16.14 3.19
C ALA A 168 0.80 -14.80 3.22
N SER A 169 0.94 -14.18 4.40
CA SER A 169 1.65 -12.88 4.53
C SER A 169 3.15 -12.99 4.24
N ILE A 170 3.80 -14.10 4.63
CA ILE A 170 5.21 -14.35 4.33
C ILE A 170 5.42 -14.56 2.82
N ILE A 171 4.54 -15.34 2.18
CA ILE A 171 4.59 -15.58 0.73
C ILE A 171 4.36 -14.28 -0.04
N GLU A 172 3.41 -13.46 0.39
CA GLU A 172 3.15 -12.14 -0.19
C GLU A 172 4.37 -11.22 -0.08
N THR A 173 5.00 -11.18 1.10
CA THR A 173 6.22 -10.40 1.34
C THR A 173 7.37 -10.88 0.46
N ALA A 174 7.57 -12.20 0.37
CA ALA A 174 8.63 -12.80 -0.44
C ALA A 174 8.41 -12.64 -1.95
N ARG A 175 7.15 -12.58 -2.40
CA ARG A 175 6.80 -12.38 -3.82
C ARG A 175 6.99 -10.95 -4.27
N SER A 176 6.96 -9.96 -3.37
CA SER A 176 7.04 -8.54 -3.74
C SER A 176 8.41 -8.20 -4.36
N THR A 177 8.57 -8.48 -5.66
CA THR A 177 9.74 -8.16 -6.46
C THR A 177 9.80 -6.66 -6.76
N LYS A 178 10.96 -6.12 -7.17
CA LYS A 178 11.05 -4.70 -7.57
C LYS A 178 10.17 -4.34 -8.77
N GLU A 179 9.93 -5.29 -9.67
CA GLU A 179 9.00 -5.13 -10.80
C GLU A 179 7.55 -5.09 -10.31
N ASP A 180 7.18 -5.92 -9.33
CA ASP A 180 5.90 -5.80 -8.63
C ASP A 180 5.76 -4.47 -7.89
N GLN A 181 6.83 -3.94 -7.30
CA GLN A 181 6.77 -2.63 -6.64
C GLN A 181 6.48 -1.50 -7.64
N SER A 182 7.09 -1.53 -8.84
CA SER A 182 6.78 -0.55 -9.88
C SER A 182 5.33 -0.65 -10.37
N THR A 183 4.82 -1.87 -10.49
CA THR A 183 3.44 -2.15 -10.90
C THR A 183 2.45 -1.75 -9.80
N LYS A 184 2.77 -2.04 -8.52
CA LYS A 184 2.03 -1.60 -7.34
C LYS A 184 1.95 -0.08 -7.30
N ARG A 185 3.08 0.60 -7.49
CA ARG A 185 3.16 2.07 -7.51
C ARG A 185 2.34 2.67 -8.65
N SER A 186 2.42 2.13 -9.86
CA SER A 186 1.61 2.61 -10.99
C SER A 186 0.12 2.39 -10.74
N ARG A 187 -0.26 1.25 -10.13
CA ARG A 187 -1.63 0.97 -9.71
C ARG A 187 -2.14 1.94 -8.64
N VAL A 188 -1.36 2.16 -7.58
CA VAL A 188 -1.69 3.16 -6.53
C VAL A 188 -1.80 4.55 -7.15
N THR A 189 -0.93 4.89 -8.09
CA THR A 189 -0.99 6.19 -8.77
C THR A 189 -2.26 6.34 -9.61
N ALA A 190 -2.70 5.29 -10.31
CA ALA A 190 -3.98 5.29 -11.03
C ALA A 190 -5.19 5.42 -10.07
N HIS A 191 -5.15 4.71 -8.95
CA HIS A 191 -6.15 4.76 -7.89
C HIS A 191 -6.30 6.20 -7.35
N GLU A 192 -5.19 6.83 -7.00
CA GLU A 192 -5.15 8.16 -6.38
C GLU A 192 -5.43 9.29 -7.38
N ALA A 193 -5.01 9.12 -8.64
CA ALA A 193 -5.37 10.03 -9.72
C ALA A 193 -6.88 10.07 -9.96
N ALA A 194 -7.55 8.91 -9.85
CA ALA A 194 -9.00 8.83 -9.97
C ALA A 194 -9.70 9.49 -8.79
N HIS A 195 -9.21 9.24 -7.57
CA HIS A 195 -9.68 9.95 -6.36
C HIS A 195 -9.59 11.46 -6.54
N LEU A 196 -8.45 11.99 -6.97
CA LEU A 196 -8.26 13.42 -7.18
C LEU A 196 -9.20 13.99 -8.24
N LEU A 197 -9.24 13.37 -9.43
CA LEU A 197 -10.07 13.85 -10.54
C LEU A 197 -11.56 13.83 -10.20
N VAL A 198 -12.04 12.68 -9.73
CA VAL A 198 -13.47 12.49 -9.43
C VAL A 198 -13.86 13.35 -8.24
N GLY A 199 -13.04 13.38 -7.18
CA GLY A 199 -13.26 14.22 -6.01
C GLY A 199 -13.33 15.71 -6.34
N TYR A 200 -12.45 16.20 -7.22
CA TYR A 200 -12.51 17.57 -7.71
C TYR A 200 -13.83 17.83 -8.49
N MET A 201 -14.22 16.92 -9.38
CA MET A 201 -15.44 17.06 -10.20
C MET A 201 -16.74 17.02 -9.38
N VAL A 202 -16.78 16.26 -8.28
CA VAL A 202 -17.93 16.23 -7.37
C VAL A 202 -17.88 17.31 -6.28
N GLY A 203 -16.84 18.15 -6.29
CA GLY A 203 -16.68 19.27 -5.37
C GLY A 203 -16.37 18.86 -3.92
N MET A 204 -15.61 17.77 -3.73
CA MET A 204 -15.13 17.34 -2.42
C MET A 204 -13.83 18.09 -2.05
N PRO A 205 -13.71 18.62 -0.82
CA PRO A 205 -12.52 19.35 -0.41
C PRO A 205 -11.35 18.37 -0.19
N VAL A 206 -10.21 18.62 -0.84
CA VAL A 206 -8.97 17.88 -0.58
C VAL A 206 -8.42 18.34 0.78
N LYS A 207 -8.30 17.40 1.71
CA LYS A 207 -7.78 17.63 3.06
C LYS A 207 -6.26 17.57 3.08
N GLN A 208 -5.70 16.55 2.43
CA GLN A 208 -4.26 16.33 2.42
C GLN A 208 -3.85 15.63 1.12
N TYR A 209 -2.70 16.02 0.60
CA TYR A 209 -1.99 15.27 -0.43
C TYR A 209 -0.59 14.99 0.09
N SER A 210 -0.19 13.73 0.10
CA SER A 210 1.16 13.32 0.46
C SER A 210 1.71 12.38 -0.60
N VAL A 211 3.04 12.36 -0.72
CA VAL A 211 3.75 11.36 -1.51
C VAL A 211 4.71 10.70 -0.53
N GLU A 212 4.38 9.51 -0.05
CA GLU A 212 5.19 8.74 0.90
C GLU A 212 5.81 7.57 0.15
N ASP A 213 7.14 7.41 0.23
CA ASP A 213 7.90 6.40 -0.53
C ASP A 213 7.65 6.40 -2.06
N GLY A 214 7.22 7.55 -2.61
CA GLY A 214 6.89 7.70 -4.03
C GLY A 214 5.47 7.29 -4.39
N GLU A 215 4.66 6.84 -3.43
CA GLU A 215 3.24 6.56 -3.60
C GLU A 215 2.41 7.80 -3.26
N PRO A 216 1.66 8.38 -4.22
CA PRO A 216 0.75 9.47 -3.91
C PRO A 216 -0.38 8.98 -3.00
N ARG A 217 -0.91 9.85 -2.15
CA ARG A 217 -2.12 9.65 -1.35
C ARG A 217 -2.92 10.93 -1.31
N VAL A 218 -4.21 10.84 -1.60
CA VAL A 218 -5.16 11.95 -1.60
C VAL A 218 -6.22 11.68 -0.54
N GLU A 219 -6.21 12.47 0.54
CA GLU A 219 -7.28 12.44 1.53
C GLU A 219 -8.31 13.53 1.23
N PHE A 220 -9.58 13.16 1.20
CA PHE A 220 -10.69 14.10 1.18
C PHE A 220 -11.24 14.38 2.57
N GLY A 221 -11.65 15.62 2.79
CA GLY A 221 -12.29 16.05 4.02
C GLY A 221 -13.71 15.51 4.11
N VAL A 222 -13.91 14.44 4.88
CA VAL A 222 -15.25 14.01 5.30
C VAL A 222 -15.66 14.86 6.51
N PRO A 223 -16.83 15.52 6.50
CA PRO A 223 -17.31 16.29 7.65
C PRO A 223 -17.50 15.38 8.86
N THR A 224 -16.65 15.49 9.88
CA THR A 224 -16.76 14.74 11.14
C THR A 224 -17.52 15.53 12.19
N GLY A 225 -18.32 14.86 13.03
CA GLY A 225 -18.99 15.50 14.18
C GLY A 225 -20.33 16.20 13.87
N ARG A 226 -20.87 16.01 12.66
CA ARG A 226 -22.24 16.37 12.28
C ARG A 226 -22.89 15.20 11.55
N GLU A 227 -24.23 15.16 11.54
CA GLU A 227 -24.95 14.26 10.63
C GLU A 227 -24.65 14.64 9.18
N LEU A 228 -24.39 13.62 8.36
CA LEU A 228 -24.15 13.77 6.94
C LEU A 228 -25.50 13.82 6.20
N SER A 229 -25.63 14.74 5.26
CA SER A 229 -26.80 14.76 4.39
C SER A 229 -26.74 13.60 3.39
N TYR A 230 -27.88 13.20 2.84
CA TYR A 230 -27.92 12.19 1.79
C TYR A 230 -27.05 12.57 0.56
N GLU A 231 -26.95 13.86 0.27
CA GLU A 231 -26.07 14.39 -0.78
C GLU A 231 -24.58 14.24 -0.42
N ASP A 232 -24.19 14.52 0.82
CA ASP A 232 -22.82 14.31 1.30
C ASP A 232 -22.40 12.84 1.13
N VAL A 233 -23.28 11.91 1.55
CA VAL A 233 -23.04 10.46 1.41
C VAL A 233 -23.00 10.04 -0.06
N SER A 234 -23.82 10.64 -0.91
CA SER A 234 -23.79 10.39 -2.36
C SER A 234 -22.45 10.79 -2.97
N ARG A 235 -21.92 11.96 -2.64
CA ARG A 235 -20.59 12.41 -3.09
C ARG A 235 -19.48 11.49 -2.58
N ILE A 236 -19.52 11.14 -1.30
CA ILE A 236 -18.56 10.20 -0.70
C ILE A 236 -18.63 8.84 -1.40
N SER A 237 -19.82 8.36 -1.80
CA SER A 237 -19.95 7.09 -2.53
C SER A 237 -19.30 7.11 -3.91
N VAL A 238 -19.34 8.25 -4.60
CA VAL A 238 -18.69 8.40 -5.91
C VAL A 238 -17.17 8.44 -5.73
N VAL A 239 -16.66 9.17 -4.74
CA VAL A 239 -15.22 9.24 -4.45
C VAL A 239 -14.69 7.90 -3.95
N ALA A 240 -15.36 7.25 -2.99
CA ALA A 240 -14.93 5.95 -2.47
C ALA A 240 -14.83 4.87 -3.55
N MET A 241 -15.65 4.96 -4.60
CA MET A 241 -15.57 4.04 -5.75
C MET A 241 -14.68 4.55 -6.89
N ALA A 242 -14.09 5.74 -6.76
CA ALA A 242 -13.24 6.33 -7.80
C ALA A 242 -11.91 5.58 -7.91
N GLY A 243 -11.26 5.25 -6.79
CA GLY A 243 -10.01 4.50 -6.78
C GLY A 243 -10.11 3.18 -7.55
N SER A 244 -11.09 2.34 -7.21
CA SER A 244 -11.32 1.07 -7.92
C SER A 244 -11.69 1.26 -9.40
N ALA A 245 -12.49 2.29 -9.73
CA ALA A 245 -12.82 2.59 -11.12
C ALA A 245 -11.60 3.11 -11.91
N GLY A 246 -10.69 3.83 -11.26
CA GLY A 246 -9.44 4.35 -11.81
C GLY A 246 -8.45 3.26 -12.17
N GLU A 247 -8.30 2.26 -11.31
CA GLU A 247 -7.47 1.09 -11.59
C GLU A 247 -7.99 0.34 -12.82
N LEU A 248 -9.30 0.09 -12.89
CA LEU A 248 -9.90 -0.56 -14.05
C LEU A 248 -9.79 0.30 -15.32
N ALA A 249 -9.84 1.63 -15.19
CA ALA A 249 -9.70 2.55 -16.32
C ALA A 249 -8.25 2.62 -16.84
N ALA A 250 -7.27 2.32 -16.00
CA ALA A 250 -5.85 2.20 -16.34
C ALA A 250 -5.46 0.79 -16.84
N ASP A 251 -6.44 0.00 -17.27
CA ASP A 251 -6.29 -1.36 -17.81
C ASP A 251 -5.76 -2.41 -16.82
N PHE A 252 -5.93 -2.20 -15.51
CA PHE A 252 -5.73 -3.27 -14.53
C PHE A 252 -6.94 -4.22 -14.53
N GLU A 253 -6.70 -5.54 -14.55
CA GLU A 253 -7.76 -6.55 -14.65
C GLU A 253 -8.68 -6.60 -13.42
N VAL A 254 -8.11 -6.32 -12.24
CA VAL A 254 -8.81 -6.33 -10.95
C VAL A 254 -8.31 -5.15 -10.12
N ALA A 255 -9.24 -4.38 -9.57
CA ALA A 255 -8.96 -3.32 -8.62
C ALA A 255 -8.49 -3.90 -7.29
N LYS A 256 -7.41 -3.35 -6.74
CA LYS A 256 -6.79 -3.75 -5.48
C LYS A 256 -6.53 -2.52 -4.61
N GLY A 257 -7.11 -2.49 -3.42
CA GLY A 257 -6.85 -1.43 -2.43
C GLY A 257 -8.04 -0.57 -2.05
N GLY A 258 -9.25 -0.86 -2.52
CA GLY A 258 -10.47 -0.11 -2.17
C GLY A 258 -11.06 -0.38 -0.78
N GLU A 259 -10.46 -1.24 0.05
CA GLU A 259 -11.04 -1.61 1.36
C GLU A 259 -11.17 -0.41 2.30
N GLY A 260 -10.14 0.43 2.39
CA GLY A 260 -10.16 1.65 3.20
C GLY A 260 -11.24 2.64 2.75
N ASP A 261 -11.45 2.74 1.45
CA ASP A 261 -12.50 3.59 0.86
C ASP A 261 -13.90 3.07 1.17
N LEU A 262 -14.10 1.75 1.09
CA LEU A 262 -15.37 1.10 1.43
C LEU A 262 -15.68 1.23 2.93
N LEU A 263 -14.69 1.13 3.80
CA LEU A 263 -14.86 1.39 5.24
C LEU A 263 -15.25 2.84 5.51
N THR A 264 -14.62 3.80 4.81
CA THR A 264 -14.97 5.22 4.89
C THR A 264 -16.40 5.46 4.42
N LEU A 265 -16.79 4.84 3.31
CA LEU A 265 -18.15 4.90 2.78
C LEU A 265 -19.17 4.28 3.75
N GLN A 266 -18.86 3.13 4.34
CA GLN A 266 -19.73 2.49 5.34
C GLN A 266 -19.92 3.38 6.57
N SER A 267 -18.85 4.01 7.05
CA SER A 267 -18.90 4.98 8.14
C SER A 267 -19.78 6.19 7.77
N ALA A 268 -19.64 6.72 6.55
CA ALA A 268 -20.45 7.83 6.06
C ALA A 268 -21.94 7.45 5.94
N MET A 269 -22.26 6.27 5.41
CA MET A 269 -23.64 5.76 5.34
C MET A 269 -24.27 5.59 6.73
N SER A 270 -23.47 5.16 7.72
CA SER A 270 -23.93 5.01 9.11
C SER A 270 -24.14 6.35 9.84
N SER A 271 -23.47 7.40 9.38
CA SER A 271 -23.56 8.77 9.93
C SER A 271 -24.56 9.66 9.17
N CYS A 272 -25.30 9.08 8.22
CA CYS A 272 -26.32 9.76 7.43
C CYS A 272 -27.54 10.11 8.30
N SER A 273 -28.09 11.32 8.14
CA SER A 273 -29.31 11.75 8.82
C SER A 273 -30.53 10.91 8.42
N GLU A 274 -30.53 10.38 7.20
CA GLU A 274 -31.54 9.46 6.70
C GLU A 274 -31.09 8.01 6.84
N PHE A 275 -31.98 7.13 7.33
CA PHE A 275 -31.69 5.71 7.39
C PHE A 275 -31.53 5.11 5.98
N ILE A 276 -30.34 4.58 5.69
CA ILE A 276 -30.03 3.88 4.45
C ILE A 276 -30.08 2.36 4.72
N GLY A 277 -31.17 1.70 4.31
CA GLY A 277 -31.28 0.25 4.43
C GLY A 277 -30.26 -0.51 3.57
N ALA A 278 -29.96 -1.77 3.92
CA ALA A 278 -28.91 -2.57 3.28
C ALA A 278 -28.98 -2.64 1.75
N ALA A 279 -30.18 -2.78 1.17
CA ALA A 279 -30.36 -2.76 -0.28
C ALA A 279 -29.97 -1.41 -0.90
N LYS A 280 -30.35 -0.30 -0.25
CA LYS A 280 -30.03 1.07 -0.68
C LYS A 280 -28.53 1.36 -0.54
N GLN A 281 -27.86 0.78 0.46
CA GLN A 281 -26.40 0.86 0.60
C GLN A 281 -25.69 0.18 -0.58
N GLN A 282 -26.08 -1.05 -0.93
CA GLN A 282 -25.51 -1.77 -2.08
C GLN A 282 -25.77 -1.03 -3.40
N ASP A 283 -26.98 -0.51 -3.59
CA ASP A 283 -27.33 0.26 -4.78
C ASP A 283 -26.52 1.56 -4.86
N MET A 284 -26.27 2.22 -3.73
CA MET A 284 -25.45 3.42 -3.65
C MET A 284 -23.98 3.13 -3.97
N THR A 285 -23.41 2.02 -3.49
CA THR A 285 -22.06 1.59 -3.87
C THR A 285 -21.96 1.32 -5.38
N ARG A 286 -22.93 0.61 -5.96
CA ARG A 286 -22.95 0.34 -7.41
C ARG A 286 -23.16 1.59 -8.24
N TRP A 287 -24.03 2.49 -7.78
CA TRP A 287 -24.25 3.79 -8.41
C TRP A 287 -23.00 4.66 -8.34
N GLY A 288 -22.30 4.69 -7.20
CA GLY A 288 -21.02 5.37 -7.01
C GLY A 288 -19.99 4.89 -8.03
N ALA A 289 -19.85 3.57 -8.18
CA ALA A 289 -18.93 2.96 -9.16
C ALA A 289 -19.28 3.28 -10.62
N LEU A 290 -20.58 3.24 -10.97
CA LEU A 290 -21.01 3.62 -12.32
C LEU A 290 -20.74 5.10 -12.61
N THR A 291 -20.98 5.96 -11.62
CA THR A 291 -20.83 7.40 -11.75
C THR A 291 -19.36 7.80 -11.83
N SER A 292 -18.50 7.26 -10.96
CA SER A 292 -17.06 7.50 -11.00
C SER A 292 -16.46 7.02 -12.32
N TRP A 293 -16.87 5.84 -12.80
CA TRP A 293 -16.49 5.34 -14.13
C TRP A 293 -16.93 6.28 -15.25
N GLY A 294 -18.18 6.73 -15.25
CA GLY A 294 -18.68 7.67 -16.26
C GLY A 294 -17.88 8.97 -16.28
N ILE A 295 -17.50 9.47 -15.11
CA ILE A 295 -16.65 10.66 -14.96
C ILE A 295 -15.25 10.42 -15.55
N ILE A 296 -14.59 9.32 -15.17
CA ILE A 296 -13.24 8.99 -15.65
C ILE A 296 -13.23 8.77 -17.17
N GLN A 297 -14.19 8.00 -17.69
CA GLN A 297 -14.29 7.71 -19.12
C GLN A 297 -14.66 8.95 -19.96
N GLY A 298 -15.42 9.89 -19.39
CA GLY A 298 -15.70 11.18 -20.03
C GLY A 298 -14.48 12.11 -20.05
N ASN A 299 -13.49 11.87 -19.19
CA ASN A 299 -12.33 12.74 -18.97
C ASN A 299 -11.01 11.97 -19.05
N LYS A 300 -10.91 10.96 -19.94
CA LYS A 300 -9.73 10.06 -20.02
C LYS A 300 -8.42 10.80 -20.18
N GLU A 301 -8.38 11.79 -21.07
CA GLU A 301 -7.15 12.54 -21.32
C GLU A 301 -6.70 13.31 -20.07
N ILE A 302 -7.65 13.88 -19.33
CA ILE A 302 -7.38 14.55 -18.05
C ILE A 302 -6.87 13.54 -17.01
N PHE A 303 -7.54 12.40 -16.90
CA PHE A 303 -7.15 11.31 -15.99
C PHE A 303 -5.70 10.86 -16.25
N GLU A 304 -5.35 10.61 -17.51
CA GLU A 304 -4.00 10.21 -17.91
C GLU A 304 -2.95 11.30 -17.62
N ASN A 305 -3.30 12.57 -17.86
CA ASN A 305 -2.41 13.69 -17.57
C ASN A 305 -2.18 13.87 -16.05
N VAL A 306 -3.22 13.69 -15.24
CA VAL A 306 -3.12 13.72 -13.77
C VAL A 306 -2.29 12.54 -13.27
N ARG A 307 -2.54 11.32 -13.78
CA ARG A 307 -1.78 10.11 -13.45
C ARG A 307 -0.30 10.31 -13.73
N LYS A 308 0.04 10.79 -14.93
CA LYS A 308 1.43 11.10 -15.31
C LYS A 308 2.05 12.18 -14.41
N GLY A 309 1.27 13.22 -14.07
CA GLY A 309 1.72 14.25 -13.14
C GLY A 309 2.04 13.70 -11.74
N MET A 310 1.25 12.75 -11.24
CA MET A 310 1.50 12.08 -9.96
C MET A 310 2.72 11.16 -10.03
N GLU A 311 2.93 10.44 -11.13
CA GLU A 311 4.14 9.61 -11.35
C GLU A 311 5.42 10.47 -11.37
N GLU A 312 5.33 11.68 -11.94
CA GLU A 312 6.39 12.69 -11.94
C GLU A 312 6.60 13.36 -10.57
N GLY A 313 5.73 13.09 -9.58
CA GLY A 313 5.82 13.66 -8.23
C GLY A 313 5.36 15.12 -8.13
N LYS A 314 4.48 15.57 -9.04
CA LYS A 314 3.95 16.95 -9.02
C LYS A 314 3.14 17.25 -7.77
N GLY A 315 3.15 18.52 -7.38
CA GLY A 315 2.38 19.00 -6.24
C GLY A 315 0.89 19.11 -6.56
N ILE A 316 0.04 19.06 -5.52
CA ILE A 316 -1.43 19.13 -5.66
C ILE A 316 -1.92 20.32 -6.49
N LYS A 317 -1.27 21.49 -6.39
CA LYS A 317 -1.64 22.69 -7.16
C LYS A 317 -1.46 22.52 -8.67
N GLU A 318 -0.40 21.82 -9.07
CA GLU A 318 -0.10 21.57 -10.49
C GLU A 318 -1.04 20.51 -11.06
N LEU A 319 -1.41 19.51 -10.24
CA LEU A 319 -2.41 18.51 -10.61
C LEU A 319 -3.79 19.13 -10.79
N ILE A 320 -4.21 20.02 -9.89
CA ILE A 320 -5.47 20.78 -10.03
C ILE A 320 -5.45 21.66 -11.28
N ALA A 321 -4.35 22.37 -11.53
CA ALA A 321 -4.21 23.17 -12.75
C ALA A 321 -4.30 22.31 -14.02
N THR A 322 -3.83 21.05 -13.97
CA THR A 322 -3.97 20.09 -15.06
C THR A 322 -5.43 19.69 -15.30
N ILE A 323 -6.20 19.52 -14.22
CA ILE A 323 -7.65 19.24 -14.31
C ILE A 323 -8.38 20.43 -14.91
N GLU A 324 -8.14 21.63 -14.40
CA GLU A 324 -8.78 22.87 -14.86
C GLU A 324 -8.44 23.20 -16.32
N ALA A 325 -7.20 22.94 -16.74
CA ALA A 325 -6.77 23.17 -18.12
C ALA A 325 -7.47 22.25 -19.11
N GLY A 326 -7.78 21.01 -18.73
CA GLY A 326 -8.46 20.05 -19.60
C GLY A 326 -9.97 20.21 -19.67
N GLN A 327 -10.58 21.05 -18.82
CA GLN A 327 -12.00 21.38 -18.87
C GLN A 327 -12.36 22.50 -19.86
N ASN A 328 -11.35 23.21 -20.38
CA ASN A 328 -11.50 24.30 -21.37
C ASN A 328 -11.33 23.80 -22.80
#